data_AF-A0A1Z4R4Z2-F1
#
_entry.id   AF-A0A1Z4R4Z2-F1
#
_cell.length_a   1.000
_cell.length_b   1.000
_cell.length_c   1.000
_cell.angle_alpha   90.00
_cell.angle_beta   90.00
_cell.angle_gamma   90.00
#
_symmetry.space_group_name_H-M   'P 1'
#
loop_
_entity.id
_entity.type
_entity.pdbx_description
1 polymer ?
#
loop_
_entity_poly.entity_id
_entity_poly.type
_entity_poly.pdbx_seq_one_letter_code
_entity_poly.pdbx_strand_id
1 'polypeptide(L)'
;MENAILKLRGMSCASCARSIEDAISSVPGVNECSVNFGAEQARVDYDPRKTDLQAIQEAVDAAGYSAYPLQEQNLMAGEDDEEKRYRLKESRDLQQKVTVGGIISIVLVIGSLPMMTGLNLGC
;
A
#
# COMPACT_ATOMS: atom_id res chain seq x y z
N MET A 1 -10.74 11.86 -5.81
CA MET A 1 -10.78 10.40 -5.69
C MET A 1 -9.94 10.05 -4.49
N GLU A 2 -10.46 9.18 -3.65
CA GLU A 2 -9.84 8.74 -2.41
C GLU A 2 -9.85 7.21 -2.39
N ASN A 3 -8.79 6.63 -1.87
CA ASN A 3 -8.65 5.19 -1.74
C ASN A 3 -8.86 4.79 -0.28
N ALA A 4 -9.71 3.80 -0.06
CA ALA A 4 -9.93 3.23 1.26
C ALA A 4 -9.80 1.72 1.24
N ILE A 5 -9.32 1.19 2.36
CA ILE A 5 -9.25 -0.24 2.59
C ILE A 5 -10.30 -0.62 3.61
N LEU A 6 -11.15 -1.56 3.23
CA LEU A 6 -12.20 -2.13 4.06
C LEU A 6 -11.81 -3.55 4.44
N LYS A 7 -11.86 -3.88 5.73
CA LYS A 7 -11.77 -5.25 6.21
C LYS A 7 -13.13 -5.92 6.07
N LEU A 8 -13.14 -7.07 5.42
CA LEU A 8 -14.34 -7.86 5.16
C LEU A 8 -14.48 -8.99 6.18
N ARG A 9 -15.72 -9.33 6.54
CA ARG A 9 -16.08 -10.42 7.44
C ARG A 9 -17.23 -11.23 6.84
N GLY A 10 -17.22 -12.54 7.10
CA GLY A 10 -18.27 -13.45 6.63
C GLY A 10 -18.02 -14.08 5.25
N MET A 11 -16.89 -13.81 4.60
CA MET A 11 -16.52 -14.48 3.35
C MET A 11 -15.96 -15.87 3.65
N SER A 12 -16.63 -16.91 3.16
CA SER A 12 -16.14 -18.31 3.25
C SER A 12 -15.61 -18.85 1.93
N CYS A 13 -15.78 -18.12 0.82
CA CYS A 13 -15.43 -18.58 -0.52
C CYS A 13 -15.04 -17.41 -1.44
N ALA A 14 -14.22 -17.68 -2.46
CA ALA A 14 -13.85 -16.73 -3.51
C ALA A 14 -15.07 -16.19 -4.28
N SER A 15 -16.16 -16.96 -4.37
CA SER A 15 -17.42 -16.48 -4.96
C SER A 15 -18.06 -15.36 -4.15
N CYS A 16 -17.94 -15.38 -2.81
CA CYS A 16 -18.44 -14.30 -1.94
C CYS A 16 -17.68 -12.98 -2.20
N ALA A 17 -16.37 -13.06 -2.43
CA ALA A 17 -15.55 -11.89 -2.73
C ALA A 17 -16.03 -11.17 -4.00
N ARG A 18 -16.40 -11.92 -5.04
CA ARG A 18 -16.94 -11.35 -6.28
C ARG A 18 -18.29 -10.67 -6.08
N SER A 19 -19.17 -11.27 -5.27
CA SER A 19 -20.46 -10.65 -4.95
C SER A 19 -20.30 -9.33 -4.19
N ILE A 20 -19.30 -9.25 -3.29
CA ILE A 20 -19.00 -8.01 -2.56
C ILE A 20 -18.41 -6.96 -3.50
N GLU A 21 -17.51 -7.34 -4.40
CA GLU A 21 -16.94 -6.43 -5.41
C GLU A 21 -18.03 -5.82 -6.30
N ASP A 22 -18.98 -6.62 -6.77
CA ASP A 22 -20.10 -6.17 -7.60
C ASP A 22 -21.05 -5.23 -6.82
N ALA A 23 -21.32 -5.55 -5.55
CA ALA A 23 -22.12 -4.71 -4.66
C ALA A 23 -21.48 -3.34 -4.44
N ILE A 24 -20.16 -3.29 -4.18
CA ILE A 24 -19.41 -2.04 -3.99
C ILE A 24 -19.33 -1.26 -5.30
N SER A 25 -19.05 -1.93 -6.43
CA SER A 25 -18.97 -1.28 -7.75
C SER A 25 -20.30 -0.69 -8.22
N SER A 26 -21.42 -1.18 -7.68
CA SER A 26 -22.76 -0.63 -7.98
C SER A 26 -23.08 0.65 -7.21
N VAL A 27 -22.27 1.03 -6.21
CA VAL A 27 -22.48 2.24 -5.41
C VAL A 27 -22.11 3.48 -6.24
N PRO A 28 -23.02 4.48 -6.35
CA PRO A 28 -22.76 5.66 -7.15
C PRO A 28 -21.60 6.48 -6.57
N GLY A 29 -20.55 6.69 -7.37
CA GLY A 29 -19.36 7.42 -6.93
C GLY A 29 -18.17 6.53 -6.59
N VAL A 30 -18.33 5.20 -6.63
CA VAL A 30 -17.21 4.26 -6.71
C VAL A 30 -16.70 4.22 -8.15
N ASN A 31 -15.39 4.28 -8.32
CA ASN A 31 -14.73 4.22 -9.62
C ASN A 31 -14.10 2.85 -9.86
N GLU A 32 -13.36 2.36 -8.85
CA GLU A 32 -12.70 1.06 -8.90
C GLU A 32 -12.86 0.32 -7.56
N CYS A 33 -13.04 -1.00 -7.63
CA CYS A 33 -13.07 -1.88 -6.46
C CYS A 33 -12.23 -3.12 -6.75
N SER A 34 -11.42 -3.54 -5.80
CA SER A 34 -10.62 -4.76 -5.87
C SER A 34 -10.68 -5.51 -4.55
N VAL A 35 -11.16 -6.75 -4.58
CA VAL A 35 -11.26 -7.59 -3.38
C VAL A 35 -10.14 -8.63 -3.32
N ASN A 36 -9.40 -8.63 -2.21
CA ASN A 36 -8.42 -9.65 -1.88
C ASN A 36 -9.00 -10.63 -0.85
N PHE A 37 -9.52 -11.76 -1.33
CA PHE A 37 -10.03 -12.84 -0.48
C PHE A 37 -8.97 -13.39 0.49
N GLY A 38 -7.71 -13.50 0.06
CA GLY A 38 -6.62 -14.02 0.90
C GLY A 38 -6.26 -13.11 2.07
N ALA A 39 -6.42 -11.79 1.91
CA ALA A 39 -6.19 -10.79 2.95
C ALA A 39 -7.46 -10.36 3.70
N GLU A 40 -8.63 -10.87 3.30
CA GLU A 40 -9.95 -10.43 3.80
C GLU A 40 -10.13 -8.91 3.71
N GLN A 41 -9.63 -8.30 2.63
CA GLN A 41 -9.62 -6.84 2.44
C GLN A 41 -10.19 -6.47 1.07
N ALA A 42 -10.91 -5.35 1.01
CA ALA A 42 -11.34 -4.71 -0.22
C ALA A 42 -10.69 -3.33 -0.31
N ARG A 43 -10.09 -3.04 -1.47
CA ARG A 43 -9.60 -1.72 -1.83
C ARG A 43 -10.66 -1.04 -2.70
N VAL A 44 -11.05 0.17 -2.33
CA VAL A 44 -12.09 0.92 -3.03
C VAL A 44 -11.57 2.31 -3.35
N ASP A 45 -11.63 2.69 -4.63
CA ASP A 45 -11.46 4.05 -5.10
C ASP A 45 -12.82 4.70 -5.28
N TYR A 46 -13.09 5.78 -4.55
CA TYR A 46 -14.37 6.47 -4.59
C TYR A 46 -14.20 7.99 -4.55
N ASP A 47 -15.25 8.70 -4.95
CA ASP A 47 -15.34 10.15 -4.85
C ASP A 47 -16.02 10.53 -3.52
N PRO A 48 -15.29 11.09 -2.53
CA PRO A 48 -15.86 11.48 -1.23
C PRO A 48 -16.91 12.60 -1.33
N ARG A 49 -17.05 13.24 -2.50
CA ARG A 49 -18.13 14.22 -2.76
C ARG A 49 -19.45 13.57 -3.15
N LYS A 50 -19.42 12.31 -3.57
CA LYS A 50 -20.59 11.56 -4.08
C LYS A 50 -21.01 10.42 -3.18
N THR A 51 -20.05 9.79 -2.50
CA THR A 51 -20.26 8.63 -1.62
C THR A 51 -19.32 8.71 -0.43
N ASP A 52 -19.73 8.13 0.69
CA ASP A 52 -18.92 8.00 1.91
C ASP A 52 -18.66 6.52 2.22
N LEU A 53 -17.65 6.25 3.05
CA LEU A 53 -17.34 4.90 3.54
C LEU A 53 -18.55 4.23 4.19
N GLN A 54 -19.42 4.98 4.85
CA GLN A 54 -20.64 4.45 5.44
C GLN A 54 -21.58 3.87 4.38
N ALA A 55 -21.81 4.59 3.27
CA ALA A 55 -22.67 4.12 2.19
C ALA A 55 -22.10 2.86 1.51
N ILE A 56 -20.78 2.78 1.38
CA ILE A 56 -20.11 1.59 0.86
C ILE A 56 -20.30 0.40 1.82
N GLN A 57 -20.19 0.62 3.13
CA GLN A 57 -20.44 -0.43 4.13
C GLN A 57 -21.89 -0.91 4.11
N GLU A 58 -22.86 -0.01 3.97
CA GLU A 58 -24.28 -0.35 3.85
C GLU A 58 -24.57 -1.22 2.61
N ALA A 59 -23.90 -0.95 1.48
CA ALA A 59 -24.03 -1.78 0.29
C ALA A 59 -23.49 -3.20 0.51
N VAL A 60 -22.40 -3.34 1.27
CA VAL A 60 -21.84 -4.64 1.64
C VAL A 60 -22.75 -5.38 2.63
N ASP A 61 -23.35 -4.66 3.58
CA ASP A 61 -24.33 -5.19 4.55
C ASP A 61 -25.59 -5.70 3.86
N ALA A 62 -26.11 -4.93 2.88
CA ALA A 62 -27.23 -5.34 2.04
C ALA A 62 -26.95 -6.61 1.22
N ALA A 63 -25.68 -6.86 0.89
CA ALA A 63 -25.24 -8.10 0.24
C ALA A 63 -25.08 -9.28 1.23
N GLY A 64 -25.27 -9.06 2.52
CA GLY A 64 -25.19 -10.08 3.58
C GLY A 64 -23.81 -10.28 4.18
N TYR A 65 -22.91 -9.30 4.02
CA TYR A 65 -21.53 -9.34 4.54
C TYR A 65 -21.24 -8.13 5.40
N SER A 66 -20.21 -8.18 6.24
CA SER A 66 -19.83 -7.00 7.03
C SER A 66 -18.49 -6.44 6.57
N ALA A 67 -18.44 -5.12 6.37
CA ALA A 67 -17.23 -4.38 6.04
C ALA A 67 -16.93 -3.35 7.13
N TYR A 68 -15.65 -3.13 7.42
CA TYR A 68 -15.20 -2.14 8.39
C TYR A 68 -14.03 -1.33 7.79
N PRO A 69 -14.04 0.02 7.87
CA PRO A 69 -12.92 0.81 7.41
C PRO A 69 -11.71 0.51 8.27
N LEU A 70 -10.64 0.05 7.63
CA LEU A 70 -9.32 0.08 8.25
C LEU A 70 -8.86 1.53 8.12
N GLN A 71 -8.69 2.23 9.25
CA GLN A 71 -8.11 3.57 9.25
C GLN A 71 -6.70 3.51 8.66
N GLU A 72 -6.58 3.76 7.36
CA GLU A 72 -5.31 3.99 6.67
C GLU A 72 -5.07 5.50 6.55
N GLN A 73 -5.15 6.21 7.69
CA GLN A 73 -4.47 7.50 7.75
C GLN A 73 -2.97 7.17 7.74
N ASN A 74 -2.34 7.29 6.57
CA ASN A 74 -0.89 7.31 6.38
C ASN A 74 -0.18 5.99 6.02
N LEU A 75 -0.65 5.26 5.01
CA LEU A 75 0.29 4.56 4.13
C LEU A 75 0.15 5.14 2.73
N MET A 76 1.09 6.03 2.42
CA MET A 76 1.53 6.33 1.07
C MET A 76 1.30 5.08 0.21
N ALA A 77 0.55 5.22 -0.88
CA ALA A 77 0.73 4.33 -2.00
C ALA A 77 2.20 4.44 -2.37
N GLY A 78 3.01 3.56 -1.78
CA GLY A 78 4.22 3.11 -2.39
C GLY A 78 3.78 2.50 -3.70
N GLU A 79 3.78 3.31 -4.75
CA GLU A 79 4.04 2.85 -6.10
C GLU A 79 5.47 2.25 -6.09
N ASP A 80 5.60 1.07 -5.48
CA ASP A 80 6.72 0.14 -5.66
C ASP A 80 6.18 -1.29 -5.88
N ASP A 81 4.99 -1.48 -6.47
CA ASP A 81 4.46 -2.84 -6.62
C ASP A 81 3.62 -3.12 -7.88
N GLU A 82 3.87 -2.43 -9.02
CA GLU A 82 3.39 -2.94 -10.33
C GLU A 82 4.50 -3.39 -11.29
N GLU A 83 5.75 -2.92 -11.18
CA GLU A 83 6.83 -3.39 -12.09
C GLU A 83 7.65 -4.58 -11.56
N LYS A 84 7.43 -4.97 -10.31
CA LYS A 84 8.31 -5.92 -9.62
C LYS A 84 7.78 -7.36 -9.62
N ARG A 85 6.52 -7.67 -9.93
CA ARG A 85 6.04 -9.09 -9.92
C ARG A 85 6.25 -9.92 -11.18
N TYR A 86 7.14 -9.49 -12.08
CA TYR A 86 7.84 -10.42 -13.02
C TYR A 86 9.38 -10.39 -12.93
N ARG A 87 9.98 -9.58 -12.04
CA ARG A 87 11.43 -9.62 -11.70
C ARG A 87 11.73 -9.83 -10.20
N LEU A 88 10.73 -10.09 -9.36
CA LEU A 88 10.90 -10.44 -7.93
C LEU A 88 11.13 -11.94 -7.69
N LYS A 89 11.94 -12.58 -8.54
CA LYS A 89 12.71 -13.78 -8.13
C LYS A 89 14.22 -13.55 -8.14
N GLU A 90 14.68 -12.33 -8.43
CA GLU A 90 16.11 -12.01 -8.43
C GLU A 90 16.51 -10.82 -7.53
N SER A 91 15.59 -10.22 -6.78
CA SER A 91 15.93 -9.07 -5.92
C SER A 91 15.87 -9.36 -4.42
N ARG A 92 16.08 -10.61 -4.00
CA ARG A 92 16.23 -10.96 -2.57
C ARG A 92 17.67 -11.30 -2.17
N ASP A 93 18.64 -10.79 -2.93
CA ASP A 93 20.08 -10.85 -2.61
C ASP A 93 20.80 -9.48 -2.74
N LEU A 94 20.09 -8.43 -3.16
CA LEU A 94 20.72 -7.13 -3.46
C LEU A 94 20.49 -6.06 -2.39
N GLN A 95 19.45 -6.17 -1.55
CA GLN A 95 19.22 -5.15 -0.52
C GLN A 95 20.29 -5.16 0.60
N GLN A 96 20.89 -6.31 0.91
CA GLN A 96 22.02 -6.35 1.85
C GLN A 96 23.30 -5.69 1.29
N LYS A 97 23.41 -5.51 -0.03
CA LYS A 97 24.57 -4.87 -0.68
C LYS A 97 24.51 -3.34 -0.66
N VAL A 98 23.32 -2.75 -0.58
CA VAL A 98 23.16 -1.28 -0.57
C VAL A 98 23.53 -0.68 0.79
N THR A 99 23.19 -1.35 1.90
CA THR A 99 23.52 -0.86 3.24
C THR A 99 25.02 -0.93 3.55
N VAL A 100 25.69 -2.04 3.21
CA VAL A 100 27.15 -2.20 3.43
C VAL A 100 27.95 -1.25 2.54
N GLY A 101 27.53 -1.06 1.28
CA GLY A 101 28.13 -0.08 0.38
C GLY A 101 27.99 1.35 0.89
N GLY A 102 26.84 1.71 1.45
CA GLY A 102 26.60 3.03 2.04
C GLY A 102 27.56 3.35 3.21
N ILE A 103 27.78 2.40 4.12
CA ILE A 103 28.67 2.59 5.27
C ILE A 103 30.13 2.74 4.82
N ILE A 104 30.62 1.87 3.93
CA ILE A 104 32.00 1.96 3.39
C ILE A 104 32.22 3.29 2.66
N SER A 105 31.24 3.72 1.85
CA SER A 105 31.35 4.97 1.11
C SER A 105 31.35 6.18 2.05
N ILE A 106 30.55 6.17 3.12
CA ILE A 106 30.55 7.22 4.15
C ILE A 106 31.90 7.28 4.86
N VAL A 107 32.48 6.14 5.25
CA VAL A 107 33.80 6.09 5.92
C VAL A 107 34.91 6.59 4.99
N LEU A 108 34.91 6.18 3.72
CA LEU A 108 35.89 6.66 2.74
C LEU A 108 35.75 8.16 2.49
N VAL A 109 34.53 8.67 2.35
CA VAL A 109 34.28 10.10 2.12
C VAL A 109 34.68 10.92 3.35
N ILE A 110 34.25 10.54 4.56
CA ILE A 110 34.65 11.23 5.80
C ILE A 110 36.17 11.15 6.02
N GLY A 111 36.80 10.02 5.71
CA GLY A 111 38.25 9.83 5.84
C GLY A 111 39.07 10.60 4.80
N SER A 112 38.53 10.88 3.61
CA SER A 112 39.24 11.58 2.53
C SER A 112 38.95 13.09 2.46
N LEU A 113 37.84 13.56 3.03
CA LEU A 113 37.52 14.97 3.20
C LEU A 113 38.58 15.82 3.96
N PRO A 114 39.27 15.34 5.02
CA PRO A 114 40.26 16.16 5.72
C PRO A 114 41.54 16.43 4.92
N MET A 115 41.80 15.71 3.82
CA MET A 115 43.02 15.91 3.03
C MET A 115 42.85 16.96 1.91
N MET A 116 41.63 17.27 1.47
CA MET A 116 41.37 18.25 0.40
C MET A 116 40.74 19.58 0.88
N THR A 117 40.18 19.65 2.09
CA THR A 117 39.42 20.84 2.53
C THR A 117 40.19 21.83 3.39
N GLY A 118 41.46 21.56 3.76
CA GLY A 118 42.30 22.52 4.50
C GLY A 118 41.64 23.09 5.76
N LEU A 119 40.68 22.38 6.36
CA LEU A 119 39.91 22.84 7.50
C LEU A 119 40.75 22.61 8.77
N ASN A 120 41.27 23.71 9.30
CA ASN A 120 41.88 23.77 10.62
C ASN A 120 40.77 23.60 11.69
N LEU A 121 40.42 22.36 12.02
CA LEU A 121 39.77 22.06 13.30
C LEU A 121 40.89 21.90 14.33
N GLY A 122 41.14 22.96 15.10
CA GLY A 122 41.92 22.90 16.36
C GLY A 122 41.42 21.76 17.26
N CYS A 123 42.24 21.12 18.07
CA CYS A 123 43.40 21.59 18.83
C CYS A 123 44.53 20.56 18.86
#